data_AF-A0A497CGW9-F1
#
_entry.id   AF-A0A497CGW9-F1
#
_cell.length_a   1.000
_cell.length_b   1.000
_cell.length_c   1.000
_cell.angle_alpha   90.00
_cell.angle_beta   90.00
_cell.angle_gamma   90.00
#
_symmetry.space_group_name_H-M   'P 1'
#
loop_
_entity.id
_entity.type
_entity.pdbx_description
1 polymer ?
#
loop_
_entity_poly.entity_id
_entity_poly.type
_entity_poly.pdbx_seq_one_letter_code
_entity_poly.pdbx_strand_id
1 'polypeptide(L)' 'MKTAIVILNWNGKKLLEQFLPSVVKHSREAIVYVADNASTDDSVDFVKT' A
#
# COMPACT_ATOMS: atom_id res chain seq x y z
N MET A 1 -1.53 -15.62 15.95
CA MET A 1 -0.53 -14.54 15.83
C MET A 1 -1.12 -13.45 14.95
N LYS A 2 -0.94 -12.15 15.25
CA LYS A 2 -1.40 -11.06 14.39
C LYS A 2 -0.19 -10.50 13.64
N THR A 3 -0.24 -10.50 12.31
CA THR A 3 0.84 -10.00 11.45
C THR A 3 0.40 -8.73 10.75
N ALA A 4 1.32 -7.78 10.58
CA ALA A 4 1.08 -6.56 9.83
C ALA A 4 2.17 -6.37 8.77
N ILE A 5 1.76 -5.90 7.58
CA ILE A 5 2.65 -5.49 6.50
C ILE A 5 2.50 -3.98 6.39
N VAL A 6 3.60 -3.24 6.58
CA VAL A 6 3.61 -1.79 6.48
C VAL A 6 4.43 -1.38 5.27
N ILE A 7 3.78 -0.74 4.31
CA ILE A 7 4.39 -0.21 3.10
C ILE A 7 4.56 1.30 3.30
N LEU A 8 5.80 1.78 3.32
CA LEU A 8 6.08 3.21 3.29
C LEU A 8 5.92 3.71 1.86
N ASN A 9 5.14 4.77 1.67
CA ASN A 9 4.85 5.35 0.36
C ASN A 9 5.32 6.81 0.29
N TRP A 10 5.98 7.17 -0.81
CA TRP A 10 6.28 8.55 -1.20
C TRP A 10 6.28 8.67 -2.71
N ASN A 11 5.30 9.36 -3.28
CA ASN A 11 5.12 9.53 -4.72
C ASN A 11 5.16 8.21 -5.52
N GLY A 12 4.54 7.16 -4.94
CA GLY A 12 4.70 5.78 -5.37
C GLY A 12 3.57 5.21 -6.24
N LYS A 13 2.68 6.03 -6.81
CA LYS A 13 1.43 5.55 -7.48
C LYS A 13 1.67 4.37 -8.43
N LYS A 14 2.64 4.50 -9.35
CA LYS A 14 2.96 3.43 -10.33
C LYS A 14 3.39 2.12 -9.68
N LEU A 15 4.13 2.19 -8.57
CA LEU A 15 4.57 1.00 -7.83
C LEU A 15 3.40 0.38 -7.06
N LEU A 16 2.56 1.20 -6.44
CA LEU A 16 1.36 0.72 -5.75
C LEU A 16 0.40 0.04 -6.74
N GLU A 17 0.16 0.63 -7.91
CA GLU A 17 -0.64 0.03 -8.99
C GLU A 17 -0.09 -1.35 -9.41
N GLN A 18 1.23 -1.45 -9.57
CA GLN A 18 1.88 -2.68 -10.02
C GLN A 18 1.91 -3.78 -8.95
N PHE A 19 2.15 -3.44 -7.69
CA PHE A 19 2.51 -4.42 -6.66
C PHE A 19 1.48 -4.60 -5.55
N LEU A 20 0.71 -3.56 -5.19
CA LEU A 20 -0.26 -3.63 -4.08
C LEU A 20 -1.31 -4.73 -4.27
N PRO A 21 -1.87 -4.96 -5.49
CA PRO A 21 -2.83 -6.06 -5.69
C PRO A 21 -2.24 -7.44 -5.35
N SER A 22 -0.97 -7.67 -5.68
CA SER A 22 -0.28 -8.92 -5.37
C SER A 22 -0.06 -9.07 -3.86
N VAL A 23 0.38 -8.01 -3.18
CA VAL A 23 0.55 -7.99 -1.72
C VAL A 23 -0.77 -8.35 -1.02
N VAL A 24 -1.87 -7.70 -1.39
CA VAL A 24 -3.19 -7.97 -0.82
C VAL A 24 -3.64 -9.41 -1.08
N LYS A 25 -3.47 -9.91 -2.32
CA LYS A 25 -3.83 -11.29 -2.70
C LYS A 25 -3.14 -12.35 -1.84
N HIS A 26 -1.88 -12.13 -1.48
CA HIS A 26 -1.04 -13.09 -0.79
C HIS A 26 -0.95 -12.89 0.74
N SER A 27 -1.64 -11.88 1.29
CA SER A 27 -1.52 -11.48 2.71
C SER A 27 -2.80 -11.66 3.52
N ARG A 28 -3.58 -12.71 3.25
CA ARG A 28 -4.91 -12.92 3.88
C ARG A 28 -4.91 -12.97 5.41
N GLU A 29 -3.79 -13.34 6.02
CA GLU A 29 -3.63 -13.44 7.48
C GLU A 29 -2.95 -12.21 8.10
N ALA A 30 -2.64 -11.19 7.30
CA ALA A 30 -1.99 -9.96 7.73
C ALA A 30 -2.84 -8.72 7.42
N ILE A 31 -2.71 -7.70 8.26
CA ILE A 31 -3.27 -6.38 7.97
C ILE A 31 -2.23 -5.59 7.16
N VAL A 32 -2.63 -5.11 5.99
CA VAL A 32 -1.77 -4.29 5.13
C VAL A 32 -2.04 -2.81 5.43
N TYR A 33 -0.99 -2.09 5.80
CA TYR A 33 -0.99 -0.64 5.99
C TYR A 33 -0.13 0.02 4.92
N VAL A 34 -0.63 1.09 4.32
CA VAL A 34 0.17 2.01 3.51
C VAL A 34 0.34 3.29 4.32
N ALA A 35 1.58 3.61 4.70
CA ALA A 35 1.92 4.81 5.44
C ALA A 35 2.53 5.83 4.47
N ASP A 36 1.78 6.88 4.19
CA ASP A 36 2.20 7.96 3.30
C ASP A 36 3.17 8.92 3.99
N ASN A 37 4.18 9.39 3.24
CA ASN A 37 5.19 10.33 3.70
C ASN A 37 5.06 11.69 3.00
N ALA A 38 3.87 12.29 3.05
CA ALA A 38 3.54 13.55 2.40
C ALA A 38 3.75 13.51 0.87
N SER A 39 3.17 12.49 0.22
CA SER A 39 3.16 12.42 -1.23
C SER A 39 2.41 13.61 -1.84
N THR A 40 2.87 14.01 -3.02
CA THR A 40 2.29 15.05 -3.87
C THR A 40 1.69 14.50 -5.16
N ASP A 41 1.78 13.19 -5.39
CA ASP A 41 1.10 12.49 -6.47
C ASP A 41 -0.24 11.90 -6.00
N ASP A 42 -0.98 11.25 -6.91
CA ASP A 42 -2.28 10.65 -6.59
C ASP A 42 -2.17 9.27 -5.90
N SER A 43 -1.02 8.92 -5.32
CA SER A 43 -0.83 7.58 -4.70
C SER A 43 -1.78 7.35 -3.52
N VAL A 44 -2.07 8.39 -2.74
CA VAL A 44 -3.02 8.32 -1.62
C VAL A 44 -4.44 8.12 -2.13
N ASP A 45 -4.83 8.80 -3.20
CA ASP A 45 -6.17 8.68 -3.78
C ASP A 45 -6.38 7.30 -4.40
N PHE A 46 -5.35 6.76 -5.08
CA PHE A 46 -5.35 5.39 -5.60
C PHE A 46 -5.60 4.32 -4.52
N VAL A 47 -5.09 4.50 -3.30
CA VAL A 47 -5.27 3.52 -2.21
C VAL A 47 -6.65 3.64 -1.54
N LYS A 48 -7.32 4.79 -1.63
CA LYS A 48 -8.61 5.06 -0.96
C LYS A 48 -9.85 4.62 -1.75
N THR A 49 -9.71 4.33 -3.03
CA THR A 49 -10.78 3.82 -3.91
C THR A 49 -11.03 2.33 -3.72
#